data_AF-A0A0F9JJ97-F1
#
_entry.id   AF-A0A0F9JJ97-F1
#
_cell.length_a   1.000
_cell.length_b   1.000
_cell.length_c   1.000
_cell.angle_alpha   90.00
_cell.angle_beta   90.00
_cell.angle_gamma   90.00
#
_symmetry.space_group_name_H-M   'P 1'
#
loop_
_entity.id
_entity.type
_entity.pdbx_description
1 polymer ?
#
loop_
_entity_poly.entity_id
_entity_poly.type
_entity_poly.pdbx_seq_one_letter_code
_entity_poly.pdbx_strand_id
1 'polypeptide(L)'
;YKVYTRIKHVSRSGMMRAISAYVIIKNKPICLDWYIEKLTSFKRNKNHGGLTLSGCGMDMGFHLVYSFSSVLYPKGFRSSRRNRFNGMKPTDKGYNWDNDGGYRLDQTWM
;
A
#
# COMPACT_ATOMS: atom_id res chain seq x y z
N TYR A 1 7.64 -7.38 2.75
CA TYR A 1 6.44 -7.98 3.34
C TYR A 1 5.31 -7.87 2.35
N LYS A 2 4.37 -8.82 2.35
CA LYS A 2 3.15 -8.74 1.54
C LYS A 2 2.04 -8.10 2.36
N VAL A 3 1.48 -7.01 1.83
CA VAL A 3 0.37 -6.26 2.40
C VAL A 3 -0.87 -6.58 1.59
N TYR A 4 -1.91 -6.99 2.29
CA TYR A 4 -3.18 -7.37 1.71
C TYR A 4 -4.18 -6.24 1.87
N THR A 5 -4.84 -5.84 0.80
CA THR A 5 -5.86 -4.79 0.85
C THR A 5 -7.23 -5.35 0.56
N ARG A 6 -8.24 -4.87 1.27
CA ARG A 6 -9.64 -5.24 1.08
C ARG A 6 -10.51 -4.00 1.00
N ILE A 7 -11.36 -3.93 -0.02
CA ILE A 7 -12.40 -2.90 -0.12
C ILE A 7 -13.48 -3.18 0.92
N LYS A 8 -13.79 -2.17 1.74
CA LYS A 8 -14.90 -2.16 2.70
C LYS A 8 -16.14 -1.50 2.12
N HIS A 9 -15.94 -0.42 1.36
CA HIS A 9 -17.02 0.33 0.73
C HIS A 9 -16.50 1.11 -0.47
N VAL A 10 -17.38 1.38 -1.43
CA VAL A 10 -17.13 2.30 -2.56
C VAL A 10 -18.32 3.24 -2.66
N SER A 11 -18.05 4.54 -2.78
CA SER A 11 -19.11 5.53 -2.96
C SER A 11 -19.87 5.28 -4.27
N ARG A 12 -21.12 5.76 -4.34
CA ARG A 12 -21.95 5.63 -5.55
C ARG A 12 -21.28 6.19 -6.82
N SER A 13 -20.47 7.23 -6.69
CA SER A 13 -19.70 7.83 -7.78
C SER A 13 -18.46 7.03 -8.20
N GLY A 14 -18.05 6.02 -7.42
CA GLY A 14 -16.78 5.31 -7.61
C GLY A 14 -15.52 6.12 -7.26
N MET A 15 -15.69 7.38 -6.83
CA MET A 15 -14.59 8.32 -6.58
C MET A 15 -13.98 8.19 -5.19
N MET A 16 -14.67 7.55 -4.24
CA MET A 16 -14.16 7.29 -2.89
C MET A 16 -14.25 5.80 -2.59
N ARG A 17 -13.20 5.25 -1.99
CA ARG A 17 -13.14 3.87 -1.52
C ARG A 17 -12.71 3.90 -0.05
N ALA A 18 -13.36 3.07 0.76
CA ALA A 18 -12.91 2.74 2.10
C ALA A 18 -12.16 1.41 2.01
N ILE A 19 -10.85 1.40 2.28
CA ILE A 19 -9.99 0.23 2.10
C ILE A 19 -9.23 -0.04 3.39
N SER A 20 -9.23 -1.30 3.84
CA SER A 20 -8.38 -1.73 4.95
C SER A 20 -7.14 -2.45 4.42
N ALA A 21 -6.03 -2.31 5.14
CA ALA A 21 -4.78 -3.00 4.86
C ALA A 21 -4.39 -3.95 6.00
N TYR A 22 -3.82 -5.10 5.63
CA TYR A 22 -3.47 -6.18 6.56
C TYR A 22 -2.11 -6.77 6.22
N VAL A 23 -1.43 -7.28 7.24
CA VAL A 23 -0.33 -8.25 7.07
C VAL A 23 -0.72 -9.55 7.73
N ILE A 24 -0.31 -10.68 7.15
CA ILE A 24 -0.53 -12.00 7.73
C ILE A 24 0.76 -12.41 8.44
N ILE A 25 0.70 -12.52 9.77
CA ILE A 25 1.83 -12.97 10.59
C ILE A 25 1.36 -14.17 11.39
N LYS A 26 2.09 -15.30 11.29
CA LYS A 26 1.73 -16.56 11.96
C LYS A 26 0.27 -16.96 11.71
N ASN A 27 -0.17 -16.88 10.45
CA ASN A 27 -1.54 -17.17 9.99
C ASN A 27 -2.65 -16.29 10.63
N LYS A 28 -2.30 -15.14 11.20
CA LYS A 28 -3.26 -14.20 11.78
C LYS A 28 -3.21 -12.87 11.02
N PRO A 29 -4.35 -12.35 10.54
CA PRO A 29 -4.39 -11.02 9.92
C PRO A 29 -4.23 -9.95 11.00
N ILE A 30 -3.27 -9.05 10.80
CA ILE A 30 -3.04 -7.87 11.62
C ILE A 30 -3.43 -6.66 10.79
N CYS A 31 -4.37 -5.88 11.31
CA CYS A 31 -4.86 -4.66 10.66
C CYS A 31 -3.83 -3.53 10.77
N LEU A 32 -3.53 -2.88 9.65
CA LEU A 32 -2.58 -1.77 9.58
C LEU A 32 -3.24 -0.39 9.60
N ASP A 33 -4.57 -0.31 9.51
CA ASP A 33 -5.30 0.95 9.31
C ASP A 33 -4.93 2.05 10.32
N TRP A 34 -4.76 1.70 11.59
CA TRP A 34 -4.36 2.65 12.63
C TRP A 34 -2.95 3.19 12.41
N TYR A 35 -1.99 2.32 12.08
CA TYR A 35 -0.61 2.72 11.81
C TYR A 35 -0.52 3.61 10.58
N ILE A 36 -1.25 3.26 9.53
CA ILE A 36 -1.29 4.03 8.29
C ILE A 36 -1.91 5.40 8.54
N GLU A 37 -3.03 5.50 9.27
CA GLU A 37 -3.64 6.79 9.62
C GLU A 37 -2.70 7.69 10.45
N LYS A 38 -1.85 7.10 11.30
CA LYS A 38 -0.90 7.86 12.12
C LYS A 38 0.32 8.35 11.37
N LEU A 39 0.75 7.59 10.36
CA LEU A 39 1.98 7.88 9.61
C LEU A 39 1.70 8.62 8.29
N THR A 40 0.47 8.58 7.79
CA THR A 40 0.09 9.19 6.51
C THR A 40 -1.04 10.20 6.68
N SER A 41 -1.44 10.87 5.60
CA SER A 41 -2.59 11.78 5.60
C SER A 41 -3.95 11.08 5.51
N PHE A 42 -3.99 9.76 5.27
CA PHE A 42 -5.23 9.01 5.16
C PHE A 42 -6.02 9.01 6.47
N LYS A 43 -7.35 9.05 6.36
CA LYS A 43 -8.27 9.07 7.51
C LYS A 43 -9.17 7.86 7.51
N ARG A 44 -9.46 7.32 8.69
CA ARG A 44 -10.45 6.23 8.80
C ARG A 44 -11.84 6.69 8.43
N ASN A 45 -12.56 5.87 7.66
CA ASN A 45 -13.96 6.11 7.34
C ASN A 45 -14.82 5.73 8.55
N LYS A 46 -15.50 6.71 9.15
CA LYS A 46 -16.31 6.52 10.36
C LYS A 46 -17.52 5.61 10.14
N ASN A 47 -18.07 5.57 8.93
CA ASN A 47 -19.32 4.88 8.62
C ASN A 47 -19.09 3.45 8.10
N HIS A 48 -17.95 3.21 7.44
CA HIS A 48 -17.69 1.96 6.73
C HIS A 48 -16.40 1.25 7.19
N GLY A 49 -15.64 1.83 8.12
CA GLY A 49 -14.32 1.34 8.52
C GLY A 49 -13.29 1.46 7.40
N GLY A 50 -12.06 1.01 7.64
CA GLY A 50 -10.97 1.19 6.67
C GLY A 50 -10.55 2.65 6.50
N LEU A 51 -9.63 2.89 5.58
CA LEU A 51 -9.08 4.19 5.24
C LEU A 51 -9.78 4.77 4.02
N THR A 52 -10.11 6.06 4.08
CA THR A 52 -10.75 6.80 3.00
C THR A 52 -9.71 7.19 1.97
N LEU A 53 -9.88 6.70 0.75
CA LEU A 53 -9.09 7.10 -0.42
C LEU A 53 -10.01 7.70 -1.47
N SER A 54 -9.58 8.81 -2.06
CA SER A 54 -10.28 9.50 -3.14
C SER A 54 -9.50 9.41 -4.45
N GLY A 55 -10.22 9.39 -5.57
CA GLY A 55 -9.66 9.41 -6.92
C GLY A 55 -10.24 8.32 -7.82
N CYS A 56 -9.90 8.40 -9.09
CA CYS A 56 -10.25 7.42 -10.12
C CYS A 56 -9.05 7.16 -11.04
N GLY A 57 -9.09 6.05 -11.78
CA GLY A 57 -8.08 5.74 -12.82
C GLY A 57 -6.78 5.09 -12.35
N MET A 58 -6.65 4.74 -11.07
CA MET A 58 -5.48 4.01 -10.54
C MET A 58 -5.88 2.90 -9.57
N ASP A 59 -4.97 1.96 -9.28
CA ASP A 59 -5.14 0.96 -8.24
C ASP A 59 -4.99 1.62 -6.85
N MET A 60 -6.10 1.75 -6.14
CA MET A 60 -6.14 2.41 -4.83
C MET A 60 -5.52 1.58 -3.70
N GLY A 61 -5.47 0.26 -3.84
CA GLY A 61 -4.78 -0.62 -2.91
C GLY A 61 -3.27 -0.42 -3.03
N PHE A 62 -2.77 -0.39 -4.27
CA PHE A 62 -1.39 -0.02 -4.56
C PHE A 62 -1.05 1.37 -4.02
N HIS A 63 -1.85 2.39 -4.32
CA HIS A 63 -1.60 3.76 -3.84
C HIS A 63 -1.49 3.84 -2.31
N LEU A 64 -2.41 3.18 -1.60
CA LEU A 64 -2.39 3.11 -0.14
C LEU A 64 -1.10 2.51 0.40
N VAL A 65 -0.68 1.37 -0.16
CA VAL A 65 0.52 0.65 0.28
C VAL A 65 1.78 1.41 -0.12
N TYR A 66 1.79 2.04 -1.29
CA TYR A 66 2.88 2.89 -1.78
C TYR A 66 3.13 4.05 -0.83
N SER A 67 2.11 4.87 -0.55
CA SER A 67 2.26 6.04 0.32
C SER A 67 2.70 5.63 1.73
N PHE A 68 2.16 4.53 2.26
CA PHE A 68 2.59 4.00 3.55
C PHE A 68 4.06 3.55 3.52
N SER A 69 4.46 2.84 2.46
CA SER A 69 5.82 2.36 2.27
C SER A 69 6.82 3.52 2.15
N SER A 70 6.48 4.58 1.42
CA SER A 70 7.36 5.74 1.27
C SER A 70 7.63 6.45 2.61
N VAL A 71 6.64 6.49 3.51
CA VAL A 71 6.84 7.04 4.85
C VAL A 71 7.75 6.14 5.71
N LEU A 72 7.64 4.82 5.58
CA LEU A 72 8.48 3.88 6.32
C LEU A 72 9.92 3.81 5.81
N TYR A 73 10.13 4.06 4.52
CA TYR A 73 11.42 3.94 3.84
C TYR A 73 11.81 5.24 3.10
N PRO A 74 11.90 6.39 3.78
CA PRO A 74 12.05 7.69 3.13
C PRO A 74 13.41 7.89 2.44
N LYS A 75 14.40 7.04 2.74
CA LYS A 75 15.71 7.03 2.07
C LYS A 75 15.75 6.11 0.85
N GLY A 76 14.62 5.52 0.49
CA GLY A 76 14.54 4.59 -0.62
C GLY A 76 15.12 3.21 -0.29
N PHE A 77 15.27 2.38 -1.32
CA PHE A 77 15.91 1.08 -1.21
C PHE A 77 16.44 0.58 -2.56
N ARG A 78 17.42 -0.34 -2.50
CA ARG A 78 17.89 -1.06 -3.69
C ARG A 78 16.98 -2.26 -3.99
N SER A 79 16.28 -2.22 -5.11
CA SER A 79 15.57 -3.37 -5.66
C SER A 79 16.53 -4.24 -6.48
N SER A 80 16.29 -5.55 -6.52
CA SER A 80 17.13 -6.49 -7.29
C SER A 80 16.26 -7.54 -7.98
N ARG A 81 16.82 -8.25 -8.98
CA ARG A 81 16.12 -9.33 -9.69
C ARG A 81 15.49 -10.38 -8.77
N ARG A 82 16.09 -10.65 -7.59
CA ARG A 82 15.59 -11.62 -6.60
C ARG A 82 14.47 -11.06 -5.72
N ASN A 83 14.43 -9.74 -5.55
CA ASN A 83 13.51 -9.03 -4.68
C ASN A 83 12.68 -8.04 -5.50
N ARG A 84 11.76 -8.58 -6.31
CA ARG A 84 10.77 -7.79 -7.04
C ARG A 84 9.64 -7.44 -6.09
N PHE A 85 9.55 -6.19 -5.70
CA PHE A 85 8.46 -5.66 -4.88
C PHE A 85 7.60 -4.74 -5.75
N ASN A 86 6.28 -4.95 -5.72
CA ASN A 86 5.26 -4.05 -6.28
C ASN A 86 5.53 -3.53 -7.72
N GLY A 87 6.09 -4.37 -8.59
CA GLY A 87 6.24 -4.07 -10.03
C GLY A 87 7.50 -3.31 -10.45
N MET A 88 8.37 -2.90 -9.51
CA MET A 88 9.62 -2.21 -9.87
C MET A 88 10.59 -3.16 -10.59
N LYS A 89 10.83 -2.89 -11.87
CA LYS A 89 11.71 -3.71 -12.71
C LYS A 89 13.18 -3.34 -12.47
N PRO A 90 14.07 -4.35 -12.35
CA PRO A 90 15.50 -4.10 -12.35
C PRO A 90 15.93 -3.55 -13.71
N THR A 91 16.94 -2.68 -13.72
CA THR A 91 17.58 -2.22 -14.96
C THR A 91 18.43 -3.33 -15.60
N ASP A 92 19.03 -3.07 -16.75
CA ASP A 92 19.98 -3.99 -17.40
C ASP A 92 21.15 -4.37 -16.47
N LYS A 93 21.50 -3.48 -15.53
CA LYS A 93 22.50 -3.70 -14.47
C LYS A 93 22.06 -4.70 -13.38
N GLY A 94 20.84 -5.22 -13.45
CA GLY A 94 20.32 -6.25 -12.52
C GLY A 94 19.77 -5.73 -11.19
N TYR A 95 19.83 -4.42 -10.96
CA TYR A 95 19.23 -3.73 -9.82
C TYR A 95 18.58 -2.42 -10.28
N ASN A 96 17.73 -1.85 -9.44
CA ASN A 96 17.21 -0.49 -9.62
C ASN A 96 17.14 0.19 -8.24
N TRP A 97 17.35 1.51 -8.21
CA TRP A 97 17.32 2.29 -6.97
C TRP A 97 15.98 3.01 -6.87
N ASP A 98 15.21 2.69 -5.84
CA ASP A 98 13.99 3.43 -5.51
C ASP A 98 14.38 4.56 -4.58
N ASN A 99 14.06 5.81 -4.93
CA ASN A 99 14.47 6.97 -4.14
C ASN A 99 13.50 7.29 -3.01
N ASP A 100 12.22 6.91 -3.16
CA ASP A 100 11.18 7.29 -2.20
C ASP A 100 10.68 6.13 -1.33
N GLY A 101 11.05 4.89 -1.65
CA GLY A 101 10.73 3.70 -0.86
C GLY A 101 9.31 3.18 -1.05
N GLY A 102 8.51 3.76 -1.94
CA GLY A 102 7.12 3.38 -2.16
C GLY A 102 6.96 1.96 -2.69
N TYR A 103 7.96 1.45 -3.41
CA TYR A 103 7.94 0.09 -3.94
C TYR A 103 8.40 -0.96 -2.93
N ARG A 104 8.75 -0.61 -1.69
CA ARG A 104 9.39 -1.56 -0.75
C ARG A 104 8.44 -2.65 -0.22
N LEU A 105 7.14 -2.40 -0.22
CA LEU A 105 6.12 -3.35 0.22
C LEU A 105 5.35 -3.90 -0.99
N ASP A 106 5.09 -5.21 -0.99
CA ASP A 106 4.33 -5.87 -2.06
C ASP A 106 2.84 -5.84 -1.72
N GLN A 107 1.98 -5.40 -2.65
CA GLN A 107 0.55 -5.30 -2.42
C GLN A 107 -0.21 -6.44 -3.13
N THR A 108 -1.29 -6.92 -2.52
CA THR A 108 -2.20 -7.89 -3.13
C THR A 108 -3.63 -7.64 -2.64
N TRP A 109 -4.61 -7.77 -3.53
CA TRP A 109 -6.02 -7.70 -3.17
C TRP A 109 -6.52 -9.01 -2.52
N MET A 110 -7.36 -8.88 -1.49
CA MET A 110 -8.13 -9.98 -0.86
C MET A 110 -9.58 -9.99 -1.32
#